data_AF-I4GQB5-F1
#
_entry.id   AF-I4GQB5-F1
#
_cell.length_a   1.000
_cell.length_b   1.000
_cell.length_c   1.000
_cell.angle_alpha   90.00
_cell.angle_beta   90.00
_cell.angle_gamma   90.00
#
_symmetry.space_group_name_H-M   'P 1'
#
loop_
_entity.id
_entity.type
_entity.pdbx_description
1 polymer ?
#
loop_
_entity_poly.entity_id
_entity_poly.type
_entity_poly.pdbx_seq_one_letter_code
_entity_poly.pdbx_strand_id
1 'polypeptide(L)'
;MFSLDALFCHVDDFCQQFVPQWQKTLLGHGLTHRQRAKSLCLSEIMTILIAFHANQYRNFKSYYLEQVTQQWGQAFPKLPSYQRFIEWIPSTLLPFCVYLKHCCGQCTGISFADSTALKVCHSADFAT
;
A
#
# COMPACT_ATOMS: atom_id res chain seq x y z
N MET A 1 -4.33 -7.80 17.04
CA MET A 1 -2.88 -7.53 17.09
C MET A 1 -2.36 -7.52 15.67
N PHE A 2 -1.76 -6.42 15.23
CA PHE A 2 -1.10 -6.33 13.92
C PHE A 2 0.26 -7.03 14.02
N SER A 3 0.55 -7.99 13.13
CA SER A 3 1.86 -8.64 13.03
C SER A 3 2.50 -8.27 11.69
N LEU A 4 3.66 -7.62 11.74
CA LEU A 4 4.41 -7.20 10.56
C LEU A 4 4.85 -8.41 9.73
N ASP A 5 5.40 -9.43 10.39
CA ASP A 5 5.92 -10.62 9.71
C ASP A 5 4.81 -11.41 9.01
N ALA A 6 3.67 -11.60 9.68
CA ALA A 6 2.54 -12.29 9.08
C ALA A 6 1.98 -11.52 7.87
N LEU A 7 1.91 -10.19 7.96
CA LEU A 7 1.52 -9.37 6.80
C LEU A 7 2.54 -9.49 5.67
N PHE A 8 3.83 -9.37 5.98
CA PHE A 8 4.90 -9.42 4.99
C PHE A 8 4.89 -10.76 4.25
N CYS A 9 4.82 -11.89 4.96
CA CYS A 9 4.74 -13.22 4.34
C CYS A 9 3.55 -13.32 3.37
N HIS A 10 2.36 -12.90 3.81
CA HIS A 10 1.17 -12.96 2.97
C HIS A 10 1.28 -12.08 1.71
N VAL A 11 1.84 -10.88 1.85
CA VAL A 11 2.07 -9.97 0.72
C VAL A 11 3.17 -10.49 -0.21
N ASP A 12 4.23 -11.08 0.34
CA ASP A 12 5.33 -11.62 -0.44
C ASP A 12 4.91 -12.85 -1.25
N ASP A 13 4.18 -13.79 -0.65
CA ASP A 13 3.60 -14.96 -1.34
C ASP A 13 2.73 -14.53 -2.53
N PHE A 14 1.92 -13.48 -2.35
CA PHE A 14 1.16 -12.87 -3.44
C PHE A 14 2.08 -12.28 -4.52
N CYS A 15 3.10 -11.50 -4.13
CA CYS A 15 4.01 -10.85 -5.08
C CYS A 15 4.81 -11.86 -5.91
N GLN A 16 5.24 -12.97 -5.31
CA GLN A 16 5.96 -14.04 -6.00
C GLN A 16 5.14 -14.63 -7.16
N GLN A 17 3.82 -14.72 -7.02
CA GLN A 17 2.92 -15.21 -8.08
C GLN A 17 2.54 -14.10 -9.07
N PHE A 18 2.24 -12.91 -8.56
CA PHE A 18 1.70 -11.80 -9.36
C PHE A 18 2.76 -11.12 -10.23
N VAL A 19 3.94 -10.80 -9.69
CA VAL A 19 4.95 -9.97 -10.36
C VAL A 19 5.44 -10.58 -11.69
N PRO A 20 5.76 -11.89 -11.78
CA PRO A 20 6.21 -12.48 -13.04
C PRO A 20 5.15 -12.40 -14.14
N GLN A 21 3.88 -12.64 -13.79
CA GLN A 21 2.76 -12.55 -14.73
C GLN A 21 2.53 -11.12 -15.18
N TRP A 22 2.56 -10.17 -14.24
CA TRP A 22 2.39 -8.76 -14.53
C TRP A 22 3.49 -8.24 -15.47
N GLN A 23 4.75 -8.58 -15.22
CA GLN A 23 5.87 -8.21 -16.08
C GLN A 23 5.74 -8.80 -17.49
N LYS A 24 5.31 -10.07 -17.60
CA LYS A 24 5.05 -10.70 -18.90
C LYS A 24 3.97 -9.97 -19.69
N THR A 25 2.88 -9.56 -19.04
CA THR A 25 1.80 -8.78 -19.65
C THR A 25 2.29 -7.41 -20.12
N LEU A 26 3.08 -6.70 -19.30
CA LEU A 26 3.65 -5.40 -19.68
C LEU A 26 4.54 -5.50 -20.92
N LEU A 27 5.38 -6.53 -21.00
CA LEU A 27 6.22 -6.81 -22.17
C LEU A 27 5.37 -7.11 -23.41
N GLY A 28 4.33 -7.94 -23.27
CA GLY A 28 3.44 -8.31 -24.37
C GLY A 28 2.66 -7.14 -24.97
N HIS A 29 2.32 -6.13 -24.16
CA HIS A 29 1.63 -4.92 -24.62
C HIS A 29 2.58 -3.79 -25.05
N GLY A 30 3.90 -4.00 -25.05
CA GLY A 30 4.88 -2.95 -25.36
C GLY A 30 4.91 -1.80 -24.34
N LEU A 31 4.29 -1.97 -23.17
CA LEU A 31 4.24 -0.99 -22.08
C LEU A 31 5.49 -1.10 -21.20
N THR A 32 6.67 -1.12 -21.82
CA THR A 32 7.95 -1.21 -21.12
C THR A 32 8.44 0.16 -20.69
N HIS A 33 8.55 0.36 -19.39
CA HIS A 33 9.29 1.47 -18.81
C HIS A 33 10.62 0.97 -18.23
N ARG A 34 11.65 1.83 -18.25
CA ARG A 34 12.93 1.53 -17.62
C ARG A 34 12.72 1.17 -16.14
N GLN A 35 13.08 -0.06 -15.77
CA GLN A 35 13.08 -0.53 -14.39
C GLN A 35 14.42 -0.16 -13.74
N ARG A 36 14.44 0.89 -12.94
CA ARG A 36 15.59 1.16 -12.06
C ARG A 36 15.46 0.32 -10.80
N ALA A 37 16.57 -0.29 -10.38
CA ALA A 37 16.63 -0.97 -9.10
C ALA A 37 16.21 0.00 -7.98
N LYS A 38 15.18 -0.39 -7.23
CA LYS A 38 14.74 0.30 -6.02
C LYS A 38 15.47 -0.32 -4.83
N SER A 39 15.59 0.44 -3.74
CA SER A 39 16.20 -0.07 -2.51
C SER A 39 15.27 -1.03 -1.75
N LEU A 40 13.96 -0.98 -2.05
CA LEU A 40 12.93 -1.88 -1.57
C LEU A 40 12.26 -2.62 -2.73
N CYS A 41 11.88 -3.87 -2.49
CA CYS A 41 11.06 -4.66 -3.39
C CYS A 41 9.58 -4.25 -3.29
N LEU A 42 8.75 -4.81 -4.19
CA LEU A 42 7.33 -4.48 -4.23
C LEU A 42 6.60 -4.92 -2.96
N SER A 43 6.89 -6.12 -2.43
CA SER A 43 6.25 -6.65 -1.22
C SER A 43 6.56 -5.80 0.01
N GLU A 44 7.80 -5.33 0.17
CA GLU A 44 8.18 -4.38 1.24
C GLU A 44 7.37 -3.07 1.16
N ILE A 45 7.29 -2.46 -0.03
CA ILE A 45 6.55 -1.20 -0.22
C ILE A 45 5.06 -1.41 0.08
N MET A 46 4.47 -2.51 -0.43
CA MET A 46 3.06 -2.83 -0.20
C MET A 46 2.78 -3.10 1.28
N THR A 47 3.67 -3.81 1.98
CA THR A 47 3.56 -4.08 3.41
C THR A 47 3.51 -2.79 4.21
N ILE A 48 4.41 -1.83 3.93
CA ILE A 48 4.43 -0.52 4.59
C ILE A 48 3.12 0.23 4.36
N LEU A 49 2.57 0.20 3.15
CA LEU A 49 1.32 0.87 2.79
C LEU A 49 0.09 0.21 3.44
N ILE A 50 -0.01 -1.12 3.43
CA ILE A 50 -1.13 -1.84 4.08
C ILE A 50 -1.10 -1.58 5.58
N ALA A 51 0.09 -1.66 6.18
CA ALA A 51 0.27 -1.46 7.61
C ALA A 51 -0.06 -0.04 8.06
N PHE A 52 0.14 0.98 7.21
CA PHE A 52 -0.34 2.34 7.47
C PHE A 52 -1.85 2.38 7.70
N HIS A 53 -2.61 1.74 6.79
CA HIS A 53 -4.06 1.68 6.88
C HIS A 53 -4.55 0.79 8.04
N ALA A 54 -3.92 -0.37 8.24
CA ALA A 54 -4.28 -1.32 9.30
C ALA A 54 -4.07 -0.74 10.71
N ASN A 55 -3.02 0.04 10.91
CA ASN A 55 -2.73 0.71 12.18
C ASN A 55 -3.47 2.06 12.35
N GLN A 56 -4.33 2.45 11.38
CA GLN A 56 -5.20 3.63 11.45
C GLN A 56 -4.46 4.96 11.67
N TYR A 57 -3.24 5.09 11.14
CA TYR A 57 -2.53 6.37 11.21
C TYR A 57 -3.23 7.43 10.36
N ARG A 58 -3.35 8.65 10.89
CA ARG A 58 -3.94 9.78 10.17
C ARG A 58 -2.99 10.40 9.15
N ASN A 59 -1.70 10.40 9.45
CA ASN A 59 -0.67 11.08 8.67
C ASN A 59 0.41 10.09 8.26
N PHE A 60 0.59 9.93 6.94
CA PHE A 60 1.57 8.99 6.39
C PHE A 60 3.01 9.39 6.70
N LYS A 61 3.32 10.70 6.78
CA LYS A 61 4.67 11.19 7.09
C LYS A 61 5.07 10.84 8.53
N SER A 62 4.21 11.09 9.51
CA SER A 62 4.47 10.70 10.90
C SER A 62 4.63 9.19 11.02
N TYR A 63 3.72 8.41 10.42
CA TYR A 63 3.84 6.96 10.36
C TYR A 63 5.19 6.49 9.79
N TYR A 64 5.61 7.05 8.66
CA TYR A 64 6.85 6.64 8.01
C TYR A 64 8.08 6.99 8.86
N LEU A 65 8.13 8.19 9.44
CA LEU A 65 9.29 8.67 10.19
C LEU A 65 9.39 8.08 11.60
N GLU A 66 8.26 7.83 12.27
CA GLU A 66 8.23 7.39 13.66
C GLU A 66 8.10 5.87 13.76
N GLN A 67 7.23 5.25 12.97
CA GLN A 67 7.02 3.81 13.02
C GLN A 67 7.98 3.08 12.09
N VAL A 68 7.91 3.34 10.78
CA VAL A 68 8.66 2.56 9.78
C VAL A 68 10.17 2.75 9.95
N THR A 69 10.62 4.00 10.08
CA THR A 69 12.06 4.30 10.15
C THR A 69 12.67 3.89 11.48
N GLN A 70 12.01 4.15 12.61
CA GLN A 70 12.62 3.91 13.93
C GLN A 70 12.39 2.49 14.44
N GLN A 71 11.17 1.95 14.29
CA GLN A 71 10.81 0.65 14.86
C GLN A 71 11.08 -0.49 13.87
N TRP A 72 10.91 -0.26 12.57
CA TRP A 72 11.07 -1.30 11.54
C TRP A 72 12.34 -1.13 10.70
N GLY A 73 13.26 -0.26 11.10
CA GLY A 73 14.53 -0.07 10.40
C GLY A 73 15.37 -1.33 10.27
N GLN A 74 15.28 -2.26 11.23
CA GLN A 74 15.95 -3.56 11.13
C GLN A 74 15.28 -4.51 10.14
N ALA A 75 13.94 -4.45 10.04
CA ALA A 75 13.18 -5.26 9.07
C ALA A 75 13.38 -4.74 7.64
N PHE A 76 13.55 -3.42 7.47
CA PHE A 76 13.76 -2.77 6.18
C PHE A 76 15.09 -1.98 6.18
N PRO A 77 16.25 -2.66 6.11
CA PRO A 77 17.56 -2.02 6.30
C PRO A 77 17.92 -1.01 5.20
N LYS A 78 17.23 -1.04 4.06
CA LYS A 78 17.47 -0.17 2.89
C LYS A 78 16.33 0.84 2.66
N LEU A 79 15.70 1.31 3.73
CA LEU A 79 14.64 2.32 3.65
C LEU A 79 15.13 3.59 2.92
N PRO A 80 14.40 4.05 1.89
CA PRO A 80 14.70 5.33 1.25
C PRO A 80 14.25 6.49 2.16
N SER A 81 14.62 7.73 1.78
CA SER A 81 14.03 8.92 2.42
C SER A 81 12.51 8.97 2.19
N TYR A 82 11.78 9.63 3.09
CA TYR A 82 10.32 9.81 2.96
C TYR A 82 9.90 10.30 1.57
N GLN A 83 10.53 11.35 1.06
CA GLN A 83 10.19 11.92 -0.25
C GLN A 83 10.41 10.89 -1.36
N ARG A 84 11.51 10.14 -1.30
CA ARG A 84 11.81 9.11 -2.28
C ARG A 84 10.82 7.94 -2.21
N PHE A 85 10.34 7.59 -1.02
CA PHE A 85 9.27 6.61 -0.85
C PHE A 85 7.97 7.09 -1.51
N ILE A 86 7.57 8.34 -1.28
CA ILE A 86 6.36 8.93 -1.88
C ILE A 86 6.39 8.86 -3.41
N GLU A 87 7.54 9.15 -4.02
CA GLU A 87 7.74 9.04 -5.48
C GLU A 87 7.49 7.62 -6.02
N TRP A 88 7.60 6.58 -5.18
CA TRP A 88 7.37 5.20 -5.59
C TRP A 88 5.91 4.75 -5.47
N ILE A 89 5.10 5.37 -4.61
CA ILE A 89 3.71 4.97 -4.34
C ILE A 89 2.85 4.87 -5.62
N PRO A 90 2.89 5.82 -6.59
CA PRO A 90 2.06 5.72 -7.78
C PRO A 90 2.33 4.44 -8.60
N SER A 91 3.58 3.98 -8.61
CA SER A 91 3.96 2.76 -9.34
C SER A 91 3.48 1.46 -8.68
N THR A 92 3.06 1.50 -7.41
CA THR A 92 2.57 0.33 -6.68
C THR A 92 1.05 0.24 -6.65
N LEU A 93 0.34 1.26 -7.15
CA LEU A 93 -1.13 1.34 -7.07
C LEU A 93 -1.82 0.15 -7.74
N LEU A 94 -1.42 -0.22 -8.96
CA LEU A 94 -2.05 -1.34 -9.66
C LEU A 94 -1.82 -2.68 -8.93
N PRO A 95 -0.59 -3.07 -8.57
CA PRO A 95 -0.36 -4.25 -7.74
C PRO A 95 -1.15 -4.23 -6.43
N PHE A 96 -1.25 -3.07 -5.79
CA PHE A 96 -1.99 -2.88 -4.54
C PHE A 96 -3.48 -3.13 -4.71
N CYS A 97 -4.10 -2.56 -5.76
CA CYS A 97 -5.51 -2.79 -6.07
C CYS A 97 -5.80 -4.27 -6.37
N VAL A 98 -4.91 -4.95 -7.10
CA VAL A 98 -5.06 -6.38 -7.39
C VAL A 98 -4.95 -7.20 -6.10
N TYR A 99 -4.00 -6.88 -5.23
CA TYR A 99 -3.87 -7.52 -3.92
C TYR A 99 -5.11 -7.33 -3.05
N LEU A 100 -5.65 -6.11 -2.96
CA LEU A 100 -6.88 -5.86 -2.20
C LEU A 100 -8.05 -6.67 -2.75
N LYS A 101 -8.20 -6.75 -4.08
CA LYS A 101 -9.21 -7.61 -4.69
C LYS A 101 -8.99 -9.09 -4.40
N HIS A 102 -7.74 -9.56 -4.38
CA HIS A 102 -7.41 -10.92 -3.99
C HIS A 102 -7.85 -11.22 -2.55
N CYS A 103 -7.63 -10.28 -1.63
CA CYS A 103 -8.05 -10.40 -0.23
C CYS A 103 -9.58 -10.38 -0.04
N CYS A 104 -10.34 -9.76 -0.95
CA CYS A 104 -11.80 -9.70 -0.86
C CYS A 104 -12.51 -11.04 -1.16
N GLY A 105 -11.79 -12.07 -1.62
CA GLY A 105 -12.36 -13.37 -1.93
C GLY A 105 -13.31 -13.36 -3.15
N GLN A 106 -13.91 -14.52 -3.44
CA GLN A 106 -14.91 -14.66 -4.50
C GLN A 106 -16.24 -14.05 -4.06
N CYS A 107 -16.73 -13.05 -4.79
CA CYS A 107 -18.05 -12.48 -4.56
C CYS A 107 -19.13 -13.50 -4.96
N THR A 108 -19.78 -14.14 -4.01
CA THR A 108 -20.85 -15.13 -4.25
C THR A 108 -22.23 -14.49 -4.46
N GLY A 109 -22.31 -13.19 -4.79
CA GLY A 109 -23.57 -12.45 -4.91
C GLY A 109 -23.40 -10.93 -4.99
N ILE A 110 -24.08 -10.20 -4.09
CA ILE A 110 -24.13 -8.73 -4.03
C ILE A 110 -23.05 -8.21 -3.09
N SER A 111 -22.19 -7.30 -3.55
CA SER A 111 -21.19 -6.62 -2.72
C SER A 111 -21.72 -5.26 -2.27
N PHE A 112 -21.87 -5.06 -0.95
CA PHE A 112 -22.23 -3.76 -0.38
C PHE A 112 -20.96 -2.96 -0.10
N ALA A 113 -20.79 -1.84 -0.79
CA ALA A 113 -19.82 -0.81 -0.43
C ALA A 113 -20.54 0.25 0.39
N ASP A 114 -20.41 0.21 1.73
CA ASP A 114 -20.96 1.24 2.59
C ASP A 114 -19.99 2.43 2.65
N SER A 115 -20.37 3.53 2.02
CA SER A 115 -19.67 4.79 2.22
C SER A 115 -20.17 5.38 3.52
N THR A 116 -19.39 5.25 4.61
CA THR A 116 -19.71 5.98 5.84
C THR A 116 -19.78 7.47 5.51
N ALA A 117 -20.99 8.04 5.54
CA ALA A 117 -21.17 9.46 5.30
C ALA A 117 -20.35 10.24 6.33
N LEU A 118 -19.33 10.97 5.87
CA LEU A 118 -18.66 11.96 6.70
C LEU A 118 -19.70 13.02 7.05
N LYS A 119 -20.19 13.02 8.30
CA LYS A 119 -21.01 14.12 8.81
C LYS A 119 -20.14 15.38 8.83
N VAL A 120 -20.19 16.16 7.76
CA VAL A 120 -19.67 17.52 7.73
C VAL A 120 -20.61 18.34 8.61
N CYS A 121 -20.16 18.67 9.82
CA CYS A 121 -20.86 19.66 10.65
C CYS A 121 -20.97 20.96 9.84
N HIS A 122 -22.17 21.52 9.78
CA HIS A 122 -22.44 22.79 9.11
C HIS A 122 -21.55 23.90 9.70
N SER A 123 -21.06 24.78 8.84
CA SER A 123 -20.48 26.05 9.24
C SER A 123 -21.50 26.79 10.10
N ALA A 124 -21.12 27.14 11.33
CA ALA A 124 -21.90 28.08 12.11
C ALA A 124 -21.79 29.44 11.44
N ASP A 125 -22.81 29.81 10.67
CA ASP A 125 -23.13 31.22 10.44
C ASP A 125 -23.48 31.81 11.82
N PHE A 126 -22.49 32.42 12.47
CA PHE A 126 -22.75 33.31 13.59
C PHE A 126 -22.78 34.74 13.04
N ALA A 127 -23.93 35.10 12.49
CA ALA A 127 -24.34 36.49 12.41
C ALA A 127 -24.78 36.92 13.80
N THR A 128 -24.04 37.82 14.46
CA THR A 128 -24.54 38.99 15.19
C THR A 128 -23.38 39.94 15.42
#